data_AF-A0A2E5WXT0-F1
#
_entry.id   AF-A0A2E5WXT0-F1
#
_cell.length_a   1.000
_cell.length_b   1.000
_cell.length_c   1.000
_cell.angle_alpha   90.00
_cell.angle_beta   90.00
_cell.angle_gamma   90.00
#
_symmetry.space_group_name_H-M   'P 1'
#
loop_
_entity.id
_entity.type
_entity.pdbx_description
1 polymer ?
#
loop_
_entity_poly.entity_id
_entity_poly.type
_entity_poly.pdbx_seq_one_letter_code
_entity_poly.pdbx_strand_id
1 'polypeptide(L)'
;MFKVVAIGLIVSSQLFASYLVKQTVRSGKVKVESVQKINKLVEEKVLLKDIRESIAEKVATENVQYQEWLIPEDEITSEQKKVLFSKKSKVVLPNSEVRELVKTGSDENRIVLVIIGDGYTLEEKEKYYNDVNRMVDDLFREVTFKSYLPLFNIYAVYTSSNDSGITDLIEKDTAFGLYRAPKGSKRGIMPGDRLAMERALNLASSKVDYPIVIANDDYYGGLGGRYAITTRSLNSGSMVLRHELGHNFSNVGEEYDGGQVYSGANFSRSSNVPWKHWIEGEVEVHRAKFLTGAYVWKDLTNSDFVDSFSFPNAPGHTFSMKLSSVGWTNSEEVKVLLDGKELELDGVFTEDRSFFNTVRTELGSGQHEIRVHDHSQDGDNVLAYANAYAFPKNYNFKPNVVGAFNVFDAYSEERGFRPTHNQCLMRNMRSKVFCPVDQENIWLRFFKVVNLIDNVKVAEKVRIETVDLPGLEIRWFKRGFWGNEEELTELRGKREVTLVKGKYLAQVEFKTKEIRKQKVIDEKKFQVD
;
A
#
# COMPACT_ATOMS: atom_id res chain seq x y z
N MET A 1 -50.92 -22.60 -28.92
CA MET A 1 -49.81 -21.63 -28.80
C MET A 1 -49.65 -21.29 -27.32
N PHE A 2 -48.92 -22.14 -26.57
CA PHE A 2 -48.70 -21.94 -25.14
C PHE A 2 -47.38 -21.19 -24.95
N LYS A 3 -47.45 -19.95 -24.45
CA LYS A 3 -46.28 -19.19 -23.99
C LYS A 3 -45.77 -19.83 -22.71
N VAL A 4 -44.66 -20.56 -22.79
CA VAL A 4 -43.87 -20.94 -21.61
C VAL A 4 -43.12 -19.68 -21.18
N VAL A 5 -43.59 -19.06 -20.10
CA VAL A 5 -42.82 -18.03 -19.39
C VAL A 5 -41.79 -18.79 -18.55
N ALA A 6 -40.54 -18.81 -19.02
CA ALA A 6 -39.41 -19.27 -18.22
C ALA A 6 -39.17 -18.26 -17.09
N ILE A 7 -39.78 -18.50 -15.94
CA ILE A 7 -39.44 -17.81 -14.69
C ILE A 7 -38.12 -18.42 -14.24
N GLY A 8 -37.01 -17.73 -14.53
CA GLY A 8 -35.73 -18.03 -13.89
C GLY A 8 -35.88 -17.77 -12.40
N LEU A 9 -36.09 -18.84 -11.62
CA LEU A 9 -35.95 -18.78 -10.17
C LEU A 9 -34.48 -18.55 -9.87
N ILE A 10 -34.12 -17.32 -9.53
CA ILE A 10 -32.92 -17.05 -8.74
C ILE A 10 -33.22 -17.67 -7.38
N VAL A 11 -32.78 -18.92 -7.16
CA VAL A 11 -32.77 -19.52 -5.84
C VAL A 11 -31.74 -18.74 -5.02
N SER A 12 -32.16 -17.64 -4.39
CA SER A 12 -31.37 -16.99 -3.35
C SER A 12 -31.38 -17.92 -2.13
N SER A 13 -30.44 -18.85 -2.07
CA SER A 13 -30.05 -19.45 -0.80
C SER A 13 -29.72 -18.30 0.14
N GLN A 14 -30.34 -18.27 1.31
CA GLN A 14 -30.17 -17.23 2.33
C GLN A 14 -28.74 -16.68 2.37
N LEU A 15 -28.60 -15.41 2.01
CA LEU A 15 -27.36 -14.65 2.12
C LEU A 15 -26.98 -14.59 3.59
N PHE A 16 -26.05 -15.44 4.03
CA PHE A 16 -25.32 -15.20 5.27
C PHE A 16 -24.58 -13.88 5.08
N ALA A 17 -25.04 -12.82 5.74
CA ALA A 17 -24.50 -11.48 5.53
C ALA A 17 -23.61 -11.12 6.70
N SER A 18 -22.31 -11.39 6.57
CA SER A 18 -21.31 -10.74 7.41
C SER A 18 -21.19 -9.26 7.04
N TYR A 19 -20.51 -8.49 7.87
CA TYR A 19 -20.41 -7.05 7.74
C TYR A 19 -18.97 -6.58 7.70
N LEU A 20 -18.68 -5.64 6.80
CA LEU A 20 -17.50 -4.79 6.88
C LEU A 20 -17.88 -3.52 7.64
N VAL A 21 -17.24 -3.30 8.79
CA VAL A 21 -17.43 -2.11 9.62
C VAL A 21 -16.18 -1.25 9.58
N LYS A 22 -16.33 0.01 9.18
CA LYS A 22 -15.28 1.03 9.20
C LYS A 22 -15.54 1.96 10.38
N GLN A 23 -14.54 2.20 11.21
CA GLN A 23 -14.68 3.03 12.41
C GLN A 23 -13.42 3.83 12.72
N THR A 24 -13.56 4.95 13.41
CA THR A 24 -12.44 5.68 14.01
C THR A 24 -12.42 5.47 15.51
N VAL A 25 -11.23 5.39 16.10
CA VAL A 25 -11.00 5.26 17.54
C VAL A 25 -10.17 6.43 18.01
N ARG A 26 -10.74 7.28 18.87
CA ARG A 26 -10.10 8.47 19.43
C ARG A 26 -10.15 8.41 20.94
N SER A 27 -8.99 8.30 21.60
CA SER A 27 -8.89 8.18 23.07
C SER A 27 -9.83 7.12 23.65
N GLY A 28 -9.90 5.95 22.99
CA GLY A 28 -10.78 4.84 23.36
C GLY A 28 -12.25 4.97 22.96
N LYS A 29 -12.69 6.13 22.44
CA LYS A 29 -14.06 6.32 21.94
C LYS A 29 -14.15 5.89 20.48
N VAL A 30 -15.12 5.03 20.18
CA VAL A 30 -15.38 4.50 18.84
C VAL A 30 -16.45 5.35 18.15
N LYS A 31 -16.19 5.76 16.91
CA LYS A 31 -17.17 6.33 15.99
C LYS A 31 -17.30 5.42 14.77
N VAL A 32 -18.50 4.88 14.54
CA VAL A 32 -18.78 4.04 13.38
C VAL A 32 -18.93 4.96 12.15
N GLU A 33 -18.05 4.80 11.18
CA GLU A 33 -18.03 5.60 9.95
C GLU A 33 -18.94 4.99 8.88
N SER A 34 -18.89 3.67 8.72
CA SER A 34 -19.80 2.96 7.81
C SER A 34 -19.95 1.48 8.17
N VAL A 35 -21.06 0.91 7.71
CA VAL A 35 -21.35 -0.53 7.81
C VAL A 35 -21.87 -0.98 6.46
N GLN A 36 -21.29 -2.06 5.94
CA GLN A 36 -21.65 -2.64 4.64
C GLN A 36 -21.86 -4.14 4.80
N LYS A 37 -22.91 -4.66 4.16
CA LYS A 37 -23.07 -6.11 3.99
C LYS A 37 -22.01 -6.60 3.01
N ILE A 38 -21.42 -7.74 3.30
CA ILE A 38 -20.50 -8.42 2.37
C ILE A 38 -21.02 -9.81 2.04
N ASN A 39 -20.76 -10.25 0.82
CA ASN A 39 -21.14 -11.57 0.35
C ASN A 39 -20.03 -12.60 0.64
N LYS A 40 -19.61 -12.68 1.90
CA LYS A 40 -18.56 -13.58 2.37
C LYS A 40 -18.87 -14.01 3.79
N LEU A 41 -18.77 -15.31 4.07
CA LEU A 41 -18.95 -15.82 5.43
C LEU A 41 -17.73 -15.44 6.29
N VAL A 42 -18.02 -14.89 7.45
CA VAL A 42 -17.04 -14.56 8.49
C VAL A 42 -17.49 -15.31 9.75
N GLU A 43 -16.70 -16.30 10.16
CA GLU A 43 -17.01 -17.16 11.31
C GLU A 43 -16.68 -16.47 12.64
N GLU A 44 -15.63 -15.66 12.65
CA GLU A 44 -15.18 -14.90 13.82
C GLU A 44 -14.83 -13.46 13.42
N LYS A 45 -14.94 -12.55 14.37
CA LYS A 45 -14.58 -11.15 14.14
C LYS A 45 -13.09 -11.01 13.79
N VAL A 46 -12.79 -10.37 12.66
CA VAL A 46 -11.41 -10.16 12.17
C VAL A 46 -11.12 -8.67 12.03
N LEU A 47 -10.03 -8.20 12.64
CA LEU A 47 -9.46 -6.88 12.37
C LEU A 47 -8.69 -6.94 11.05
N LEU A 48 -9.18 -6.25 10.03
CA LEU A 48 -8.51 -6.14 8.74
C LEU A 48 -7.46 -5.06 8.75
N LYS A 49 -7.79 -3.87 9.24
CA LYS A 49 -6.94 -2.69 9.15
C LYS A 49 -6.97 -1.98 10.49
N ASP A 50 -5.80 -1.57 10.98
CA ASP A 50 -5.65 -0.75 12.18
C ASP A 50 -4.46 0.18 11.94
N ILE A 51 -4.77 1.34 11.38
CA ILE A 51 -3.78 2.32 10.94
C ILE A 51 -4.12 3.69 11.53
N ARG A 52 -3.10 4.53 11.72
CA ARG A 52 -3.36 5.92 12.09
C ARG A 52 -4.14 6.61 10.97
N GLU A 53 -5.06 7.50 11.34
CA GLU A 53 -5.79 8.30 10.35
C GLU A 53 -4.84 9.19 9.55
N SER A 54 -3.84 9.77 10.22
CA SER A 54 -2.77 10.58 9.63
C SER A 54 -1.50 10.54 10.50
N ILE A 55 -0.33 10.42 9.88
CA ILE A 55 0.97 10.41 10.55
C ILE A 55 1.84 11.53 10.01
N ALA A 56 1.89 12.66 10.69
CA ALA A 56 2.78 13.76 10.30
C ALA A 56 4.14 13.62 10.98
N GLU A 57 5.22 13.76 10.20
CA GLU A 57 6.55 13.94 10.77
C GLU A 57 6.67 15.32 11.43
N LYS A 58 7.13 15.36 12.69
CA LYS A 58 7.38 16.59 13.48
C LYS A 58 6.16 17.46 13.78
N VAL A 59 4.94 17.01 13.48
CA VAL A 59 3.69 17.64 13.92
C VAL A 59 2.90 16.61 14.73
N ALA A 60 2.55 16.95 15.96
CA ALA A 60 1.71 16.07 16.78
C ALA A 60 0.32 15.98 16.15
N THR A 61 0.02 14.87 15.48
CA THR A 61 -1.34 14.53 15.10
C THR A 61 -2.05 13.84 16.27
N GLU A 62 -3.33 14.11 16.43
CA GLU A 62 -4.15 13.38 17.40
C GLU A 62 -4.01 11.86 17.17
N ASN A 63 -4.01 11.09 18.26
CA ASN A 63 -3.95 9.64 18.17
C ASN A 63 -5.35 9.08 17.81
N VAL A 64 -5.68 9.17 16.51
CA VAL A 64 -6.88 8.60 15.92
C VAL A 64 -6.50 7.38 15.10
N GLN A 65 -7.06 6.23 15.45
CA GLN A 65 -6.94 5.01 14.65
C GLN A 65 -8.13 4.89 13.71
N TYR A 66 -7.88 4.48 12.48
CA TYR A 66 -8.88 4.05 11.53
C TYR A 66 -8.85 2.52 11.47
N GLN A 67 -10.00 1.92 11.73
CA GLN A 67 -10.15 0.47 11.82
C GLN A 67 -11.17 -0.06 10.83
N GLU A 68 -10.86 -1.22 10.28
CA GLU A 68 -11.77 -2.01 9.45
C GLU A 68 -11.94 -3.39 10.06
N TRP A 69 -13.19 -3.78 10.32
CA TRP A 69 -13.54 -5.05 10.94
C TRP A 69 -14.44 -5.85 10.03
N LEU A 70 -14.13 -7.13 9.86
CA LEU A 70 -15.10 -8.13 9.43
C LEU A 70 -15.83 -8.64 10.66
N ILE A 71 -17.16 -8.60 10.64
CA ILE A 71 -18.01 -8.98 11.76
C ILE A 71 -19.04 -10.02 11.28
N PRO A 72 -19.21 -11.15 11.99
CA PRO A 72 -20.30 -12.09 11.76
C PRO A 72 -21.68 -11.42 11.84
N GLU A 73 -22.70 -12.06 11.25
CA GLU A 73 -24.03 -11.47 11.15
C GLU A 73 -24.67 -11.19 12.53
N ASP A 74 -24.44 -12.11 13.46
CA ASP A 74 -24.98 -12.15 14.82
C ASP A 74 -24.20 -11.26 15.81
N GLU A 75 -23.01 -10.77 15.44
CA GLU A 75 -22.15 -9.95 16.30
C GLU A 75 -22.26 -8.43 16.07
N ILE A 76 -23.03 -7.98 15.07
CA ILE A 76 -23.19 -6.55 14.79
C ILE A 76 -24.01 -5.84 15.90
N THR A 77 -23.45 -4.75 16.44
CA THR A 77 -24.03 -3.96 17.53
C THR A 77 -25.23 -3.11 17.10
N SER A 78 -26.04 -2.67 18.06
CA SER A 78 -27.17 -1.76 17.81
C SER A 78 -26.75 -0.44 17.14
N GLU A 79 -25.59 0.11 17.50
CA GLU A 79 -25.08 1.35 16.89
C GLU A 79 -24.67 1.14 15.43
N GLN A 80 -24.01 0.03 15.13
CA GLN A 80 -23.68 -0.35 13.76
C GLN A 80 -24.94 -0.61 12.92
N LYS A 81 -25.98 -1.24 13.48
CA LYS A 81 -27.29 -1.39 12.82
C LYS A 81 -27.93 -0.04 12.48
N LYS A 82 -27.87 0.94 13.38
CA LYS A 82 -28.38 2.31 13.09
C LYS A 82 -27.67 2.92 11.89
N VAL A 83 -26.34 2.82 11.82
CA VAL A 83 -25.56 3.32 10.68
C VAL A 83 -25.93 2.58 9.39
N LEU A 84 -26.03 1.25 9.44
CA LEU A 84 -26.40 0.41 8.30
C LEU A 84 -27.76 0.79 7.69
N PHE A 85 -28.77 1.05 8.53
CA PHE A 85 -30.13 1.38 8.09
C PHE A 85 -30.40 2.89 7.95
N SER A 86 -29.39 3.74 8.18
CA SER A 86 -29.53 5.18 8.00
C SER A 86 -29.74 5.53 6.52
N LYS A 87 -30.67 6.46 6.25
CA LYS A 87 -30.86 6.97 4.88
C LYS A 87 -29.63 7.78 4.49
N LYS A 88 -28.88 7.29 3.48
CA LYS A 88 -27.81 8.07 2.86
C LYS A 88 -28.43 9.20 2.05
N SER A 89 -28.04 10.45 2.34
CA SER A 89 -28.40 11.59 1.51
C SER A 89 -27.67 11.49 0.17
N LYS A 90 -28.30 11.96 -0.91
CA LYS A 90 -27.62 12.10 -2.20
C LYS A 90 -26.57 13.19 -2.06
N VAL A 91 -25.30 12.81 -2.20
CA VAL A 91 -24.19 13.77 -2.21
C VAL A 91 -24.25 14.56 -3.51
N VAL A 92 -24.18 15.88 -3.40
CA VAL A 92 -24.04 16.80 -4.55
C VAL A 92 -22.85 17.68 -4.26
N LEU A 93 -21.81 17.55 -5.08
CA LEU A 93 -20.68 18.48 -5.13
C LEU A 93 -20.73 19.15 -6.51
N PRO A 94 -20.91 20.48 -6.59
CA PRO A 94 -20.83 21.21 -7.85
C PRO A 94 -19.50 20.96 -8.57
N ASN A 95 -19.51 21.10 -9.90
CA ASN A 95 -18.31 21.01 -10.75
C ASN A 95 -17.44 19.77 -10.48
N SER A 96 -18.09 18.65 -10.17
CA SER A 96 -17.43 17.38 -9.93
C SER A 96 -17.81 16.35 -11.00
N GLU A 97 -16.85 15.51 -11.37
CA GLU A 97 -17.01 14.49 -12.42
C GLU A 97 -16.36 13.18 -11.97
N VAL A 98 -17.07 12.06 -12.14
CA VAL A 98 -16.55 10.72 -11.86
C VAL A 98 -16.19 10.05 -13.18
N ARG A 99 -14.98 9.51 -13.29
CA ARG A 99 -14.57 8.60 -14.37
C ARG A 99 -14.26 7.23 -13.79
N GLU A 100 -14.81 6.20 -14.43
CA GLU A 100 -14.39 4.82 -14.22
C GLU A 100 -13.13 4.57 -15.06
N LEU A 101 -12.02 4.22 -14.42
CA LEU A 101 -10.74 3.97 -15.09
C LEU A 101 -10.48 2.47 -15.30
N VAL A 102 -10.87 1.67 -14.29
CA VAL A 102 -10.76 0.21 -14.32
C VAL A 102 -12.01 -0.39 -13.69
N LYS A 103 -12.62 -1.35 -14.40
CA LYS A 103 -13.77 -2.12 -13.93
C LYS A 103 -13.59 -3.58 -14.27
N THR A 104 -13.31 -4.39 -13.24
CA THR A 104 -13.03 -5.82 -13.38
C THR A 104 -14.15 -6.70 -12.82
N GLY A 105 -15.17 -6.10 -12.19
CA GLY A 105 -16.32 -6.81 -11.64
C GLY A 105 -17.24 -5.89 -10.83
N SER A 106 -18.17 -6.50 -10.09
CA SER A 106 -19.02 -5.76 -9.14
C SER A 106 -18.18 -5.14 -8.03
N ASP A 107 -18.50 -3.92 -7.61
CA ASP A 107 -17.88 -3.28 -6.43
C ASP A 107 -18.05 -4.15 -5.18
N GLU A 108 -19.13 -4.93 -5.09
CA GLU A 108 -19.36 -5.84 -3.96
C GLU A 108 -18.23 -6.86 -3.80
N ASN A 109 -17.65 -7.35 -4.90
CA ASN A 109 -16.59 -8.37 -4.91
C ASN A 109 -15.26 -7.86 -5.50
N ARG A 110 -15.05 -6.55 -5.58
CA ARG A 110 -13.76 -5.94 -5.94
C ARG A 110 -13.33 -4.98 -4.85
N ILE A 111 -12.03 -4.77 -4.76
CA ILE A 111 -11.45 -3.70 -3.97
C ILE A 111 -11.67 -2.41 -4.74
N VAL A 112 -12.31 -1.44 -4.10
CA VAL A 112 -12.62 -0.17 -4.75
C VAL A 112 -11.63 0.89 -4.31
N LEU A 113 -10.85 1.35 -5.28
CA LEU A 113 -9.88 2.42 -5.11
C LEU A 113 -10.45 3.68 -5.76
N VAL A 114 -10.52 4.77 -5.00
CA VAL A 114 -11.03 6.05 -5.49
C VAL A 114 -9.96 7.10 -5.33
N ILE A 115 -9.63 7.76 -6.44
CA ILE A 115 -8.63 8.82 -6.52
C ILE A 115 -9.36 10.15 -6.59
N ILE A 116 -9.02 11.08 -5.71
CA ILE A 116 -9.51 12.47 -5.74
C ILE A 116 -8.32 13.42 -5.90
N GLY A 117 -8.54 14.61 -6.48
CA GLY A 117 -7.50 15.61 -6.69
C GLY A 117 -7.81 16.91 -5.96
N ASP A 118 -6.78 17.58 -5.44
CA ASP A 118 -6.91 18.92 -4.85
C ASP A 118 -5.98 19.94 -5.51
N GLY A 119 -6.42 21.19 -5.54
CA GLY A 119 -5.72 22.28 -6.21
C GLY A 119 -5.79 22.24 -7.73
N TYR A 120 -6.80 21.59 -8.33
CA TYR A 120 -7.02 21.59 -9.78
C TYR A 120 -8.21 22.48 -10.13
N THR A 121 -8.01 23.55 -10.89
CA THR A 121 -9.12 24.42 -11.32
C THR A 121 -10.00 23.76 -12.39
N LEU A 122 -11.11 24.41 -12.77
CA LEU A 122 -12.02 23.93 -13.82
C LEU A 122 -11.30 23.70 -15.16
N GLU A 123 -10.36 24.58 -15.48
CA GLU A 123 -9.53 24.55 -16.69
C GLU A 123 -8.47 23.45 -16.63
N GLU A 124 -8.07 23.02 -15.43
CA GLU A 124 -7.09 21.95 -15.20
C GLU A 124 -7.71 20.55 -15.09
N LYS A 125 -9.01 20.40 -15.39
CA LYS A 125 -9.69 19.09 -15.27
C LYS A 125 -9.00 17.97 -16.07
N GLU A 126 -8.62 18.23 -17.32
CA GLU A 126 -7.93 17.20 -18.11
C GLU A 126 -6.48 16.99 -17.66
N LYS A 127 -5.83 18.01 -17.07
CA LYS A 127 -4.55 17.84 -16.39
C LYS A 127 -4.70 16.84 -15.24
N TYR A 128 -5.69 17.01 -14.35
CA TYR A 128 -5.99 16.06 -13.28
C TYR A 128 -6.13 14.62 -13.80
N TYR A 129 -6.95 14.38 -14.82
CA TYR A 129 -7.14 13.03 -15.34
C TYR A 129 -5.89 12.45 -16.00
N ASN A 130 -5.05 13.27 -16.64
CA ASN A 130 -3.76 12.80 -17.18
C ASN A 130 -2.83 12.33 -16.05
N ASP A 131 -2.75 13.05 -14.94
CA ASP A 131 -1.95 12.61 -13.79
C ASP A 131 -2.48 11.36 -13.12
N VAL A 132 -3.80 11.28 -12.95
CA VAL A 132 -4.43 10.07 -12.41
C VAL A 132 -4.13 8.88 -13.31
N ASN A 133 -4.32 9.00 -14.63
CA ASN A 133 -4.05 7.91 -15.57
C ASN A 133 -2.58 7.48 -15.53
N ARG A 134 -1.64 8.43 -15.55
CA ARG A 134 -0.21 8.14 -15.41
C ARG A 134 0.08 7.36 -14.12
N MET A 135 -0.46 7.80 -12.98
CA MET A 135 -0.25 7.11 -11.71
C MET A 135 -0.89 5.72 -11.70
N VAL A 136 -2.10 5.57 -12.24
CA VAL A 136 -2.76 4.25 -12.34
C VAL A 136 -1.95 3.30 -13.22
N ASP A 137 -1.40 3.79 -14.33
CA ASP A 137 -0.56 3.00 -15.22
C ASP A 137 0.75 2.58 -14.52
N ASP A 138 1.46 3.52 -13.87
CA ASP A 138 2.67 3.26 -13.08
C ASP A 138 2.43 2.21 -11.98
N LEU A 139 1.28 2.29 -11.30
CA LEU A 139 0.93 1.42 -10.19
C LEU A 139 0.51 0.02 -10.65
N PHE A 140 -0.42 -0.05 -11.60
CA PHE A 140 -1.20 -1.27 -11.89
C PHE A 140 -0.93 -1.87 -13.27
N ARG A 141 -0.31 -1.16 -14.21
CA ARG A 141 0.01 -1.71 -15.54
C ARG A 141 1.49 -2.04 -15.71
N GLU A 142 2.36 -1.46 -14.89
CA GLU A 142 3.78 -1.77 -14.87
C GLU A 142 4.13 -2.99 -14.00
N VAL A 143 4.68 -2.78 -12.80
CA VAL A 143 5.31 -3.85 -12.01
C VAL A 143 4.66 -3.97 -10.63
N THR A 144 4.45 -2.87 -9.91
CA THR A 144 4.23 -2.90 -8.46
C THR A 144 2.95 -3.60 -8.05
N PHE A 145 1.81 -3.26 -8.66
CA PHE A 145 0.51 -3.84 -8.34
C PHE A 145 -0.13 -4.61 -9.51
N LYS A 146 0.63 -4.86 -10.58
CA LYS A 146 0.12 -5.45 -11.82
C LYS A 146 -0.58 -6.79 -11.62
N SER A 147 -0.01 -7.68 -10.81
CA SER A 147 -0.59 -9.00 -10.58
C SER A 147 -1.94 -8.93 -9.84
N TYR A 148 -2.18 -7.87 -9.07
CA TYR A 148 -3.42 -7.69 -8.31
C TYR A 148 -4.53 -6.97 -9.06
N LEU A 149 -4.25 -6.30 -10.20
CA LEU A 149 -5.22 -5.46 -10.92
C LEU A 149 -6.59 -6.14 -11.15
N PRO A 150 -6.69 -7.46 -11.46
CA PRO A 150 -7.99 -8.12 -11.61
C PRO A 150 -8.90 -8.07 -10.37
N LEU A 151 -8.36 -7.74 -9.19
CA LEU A 151 -9.10 -7.59 -7.94
C LEU A 151 -9.67 -6.18 -7.72
N PHE A 152 -9.37 -5.22 -8.58
CA PHE A 152 -9.69 -3.81 -8.36
C PHE A 152 -10.75 -3.25 -9.30
N ASN A 153 -11.53 -2.33 -8.77
CA ASN A 153 -12.20 -1.28 -9.53
C ASN A 153 -11.55 0.06 -9.14
N ILE A 154 -11.23 0.90 -10.13
CA ILE A 154 -10.54 2.16 -9.94
C ILE A 154 -11.38 3.29 -10.52
N TYR A 155 -11.68 4.28 -9.70
CA TYR A 155 -12.42 5.48 -10.07
C TYR A 155 -11.61 6.74 -9.81
N ALA A 156 -11.79 7.74 -10.65
CA ALA A 156 -11.26 9.09 -10.46
C ALA A 156 -12.41 10.07 -10.26
N VAL A 157 -12.37 10.84 -9.18
CA VAL A 157 -13.33 11.91 -8.90
C VAL A 157 -12.60 13.23 -9.00
N TYR A 158 -12.96 14.01 -10.01
CA TYR A 158 -12.54 15.39 -10.14
C TYR A 158 -13.48 16.28 -9.32
N THR A 159 -12.94 17.25 -8.60
CA THR A 159 -13.67 18.32 -7.92
C THR A 159 -12.90 19.62 -8.11
N SER A 160 -13.53 20.64 -8.70
CA SER A 160 -12.85 21.89 -9.02
C SER A 160 -12.41 22.65 -7.77
N SER A 161 -11.14 23.08 -7.74
CA SER A 161 -10.61 24.09 -6.82
C SER A 161 -10.78 25.49 -7.42
N ASN A 162 -10.83 26.53 -6.57
CA ASN A 162 -10.80 27.92 -7.04
C ASN A 162 -9.37 28.32 -7.43
N ASP A 163 -8.37 27.88 -6.65
CA ASP A 163 -6.96 28.13 -6.91
C ASP A 163 -6.23 26.89 -7.46
N SER A 164 -5.31 27.14 -8.39
CA SER A 164 -4.39 26.12 -8.93
C SER A 164 -3.23 25.88 -7.97
N GLY A 165 -2.95 24.61 -7.70
CA GLY A 165 -1.81 24.09 -6.97
C GLY A 165 -1.97 24.08 -5.46
N ILE A 166 -1.07 23.38 -4.75
CA ILE A 166 -0.98 23.41 -3.28
C ILE A 166 0.25 24.20 -2.83
N THR A 167 0.17 24.92 -1.70
CA THR A 167 1.32 25.54 -1.02
C THR A 167 0.96 25.82 0.43
N ASP A 168 1.96 26.00 1.29
CA ASP A 168 1.81 26.47 2.68
C ASP A 168 2.36 27.89 2.89
N LEU A 169 2.91 28.51 1.82
CA LEU A 169 3.47 29.85 1.86
C LEU A 169 2.40 30.93 1.75
N ILE A 170 1.38 30.66 0.94
CA ILE A 170 0.22 31.53 0.68
C ILE A 170 -1.03 30.67 0.84
N GLU A 171 -2.07 31.19 1.48
CA GLU A 171 -3.35 30.49 1.58
C GLU A 171 -3.98 30.35 0.18
N LYS A 172 -4.42 29.14 -0.16
CA LYS A 172 -5.09 28.82 -1.42
C LYS A 172 -6.47 28.23 -1.14
N ASP A 173 -7.47 28.72 -1.85
CA ASP A 173 -8.84 28.23 -1.81
C ASP A 173 -8.99 27.02 -2.74
N THR A 174 -8.77 25.85 -2.15
CA THR A 174 -8.77 24.56 -2.86
C THR A 174 -9.92 23.69 -2.40
N ALA A 175 -10.35 22.75 -3.24
CA ALA A 175 -11.55 21.93 -3.01
C ALA A 175 -11.52 21.18 -1.67
N PHE A 176 -10.33 20.74 -1.24
CA PHE A 176 -10.15 19.97 -0.01
C PHE A 176 -9.16 20.61 0.97
N GLY A 177 -8.56 21.76 0.65
CA GLY A 177 -7.70 22.49 1.58
C GLY A 177 -6.43 21.73 1.98
N LEU A 178 -5.86 20.90 1.11
CA LEU A 178 -4.58 20.24 1.37
C LEU A 178 -3.49 21.29 1.63
N TYR A 179 -2.56 20.97 2.53
CA TYR A 179 -1.46 21.89 2.86
C TYR A 179 -0.17 21.15 3.17
N ARG A 180 0.97 21.82 2.95
CA ARG A 180 2.29 21.28 3.28
C ARG A 180 2.59 21.39 4.78
N ALA A 181 3.21 20.34 5.33
CA ALA A 181 3.66 20.33 6.71
C ALA A 181 4.96 19.53 6.89
N PRO A 182 5.94 20.06 7.65
CA PRO A 182 6.02 21.41 8.19
C PRO A 182 6.14 22.49 7.11
N LYS A 183 5.84 23.75 7.50
CA LYS A 183 5.81 24.89 6.58
C LYS A 183 7.12 25.04 5.79
N GLY A 184 7.03 25.27 4.48
CA GLY A 184 8.17 25.48 3.58
C GLY A 184 8.99 24.23 3.28
N SER A 185 8.49 23.03 3.61
CA SER A 185 9.24 21.78 3.39
C SER A 185 8.64 20.90 2.29
N LYS A 186 9.52 20.30 1.47
CA LYS A 186 9.18 19.20 0.54
C LYS A 186 9.07 17.87 1.31
N ARG A 187 8.21 17.79 2.34
CA ARG A 187 8.05 16.60 3.21
C ARG A 187 6.67 15.97 3.14
N GLY A 188 5.69 16.57 3.83
CA GLY A 188 4.35 16.00 4.01
C GLY A 188 3.27 16.87 3.38
N ILE A 189 2.21 16.23 2.90
CA ILE A 189 0.96 16.88 2.50
C ILE A 189 -0.14 16.40 3.44
N MET A 190 -0.77 17.33 4.15
CA MET A 190 -1.77 17.03 5.16
C MET A 190 -3.19 17.18 4.60
N PRO A 191 -4.13 16.34 5.06
CA PRO A 191 -5.54 16.49 4.71
C PRO A 191 -6.13 17.78 5.32
N GLY A 192 -6.88 18.54 4.52
CA GLY A 192 -7.68 19.68 4.97
C GLY A 192 -9.10 19.26 5.37
N ASP A 193 -10.10 19.62 4.56
CA ASP A 193 -11.51 19.31 4.77
C ASP A 193 -11.82 17.83 4.50
N ARG A 194 -11.71 17.03 5.55
CA ARG A 194 -12.07 15.60 5.54
C ARG A 194 -13.52 15.35 5.15
N LEU A 195 -14.46 16.24 5.47
CA LEU A 195 -15.86 16.04 5.14
C LEU A 195 -16.10 16.25 3.64
N ALA A 196 -15.43 17.23 3.03
CA ALA A 196 -15.46 17.44 1.58
C ALA A 196 -14.82 16.25 0.84
N MET A 197 -13.68 15.75 1.30
CA MET A 197 -13.04 14.55 0.72
C MET A 197 -13.97 13.33 0.77
N GLU A 198 -14.57 13.03 1.92
CA GLU A 198 -15.51 11.90 2.06
C GLU A 198 -16.74 12.06 1.18
N ARG A 199 -17.26 13.28 1.00
CA ARG A 199 -18.34 13.54 0.04
C ARG A 199 -17.89 13.23 -1.40
N ALA A 200 -16.69 13.65 -1.80
CA ALA A 200 -16.16 13.39 -3.13
C ALA A 200 -15.98 11.88 -3.38
N LEU A 201 -15.40 11.16 -2.42
CA LEU A 201 -15.24 9.69 -2.48
C LEU A 201 -16.58 8.97 -2.69
N ASN A 202 -17.62 9.41 -1.97
CA ASN A 202 -18.98 8.84 -2.06
C ASN A 202 -19.70 9.13 -3.39
N LEU A 203 -19.18 10.02 -4.26
CA LEU A 203 -19.72 10.19 -5.62
C LEU A 203 -19.42 8.97 -6.50
N ALA A 204 -18.28 8.31 -6.30
CA ALA A 204 -17.84 7.18 -7.13
C ALA A 204 -18.46 5.86 -6.69
N SER A 205 -18.41 5.56 -5.39
CA SER A 205 -18.94 4.31 -4.85
C SER A 205 -19.33 4.45 -3.40
N SER A 206 -20.32 3.67 -2.99
CA SER A 206 -20.70 3.56 -1.58
C SER A 206 -19.80 2.61 -0.78
N LYS A 207 -18.89 1.91 -1.46
CA LYS A 207 -17.90 0.96 -0.92
C LYS A 207 -16.50 1.40 -1.31
N VAL A 208 -15.99 2.50 -0.75
CA VAL A 208 -14.59 2.93 -0.99
C VAL A 208 -13.67 2.24 0.00
N ASP A 209 -12.74 1.41 -0.49
CA ASP A 209 -11.80 0.65 0.36
C ASP A 209 -10.47 1.37 0.56
N TYR A 210 -9.98 2.04 -0.48
CA TYR A 210 -8.71 2.77 -0.45
C TYR A 210 -8.86 4.14 -1.13
N PRO A 211 -8.98 5.22 -0.34
CA PRO A 211 -9.00 6.57 -0.88
C PRO A 211 -7.57 7.07 -1.12
N ILE A 212 -7.32 7.56 -2.33
CA ILE A 212 -6.08 8.21 -2.74
C ILE A 212 -6.35 9.68 -2.99
N VAL A 213 -5.44 10.54 -2.56
CA VAL A 213 -5.52 11.98 -2.79
C VAL A 213 -4.27 12.45 -3.52
N ILE A 214 -4.45 13.13 -4.65
CA ILE A 214 -3.36 13.74 -5.43
C ILE A 214 -3.40 15.25 -5.26
N ALA A 215 -2.32 15.82 -4.70
CA ALA A 215 -2.10 17.26 -4.69
C ALA A 215 -1.53 17.74 -6.06
N ASN A 216 -2.07 18.85 -6.59
CA ASN A 216 -1.48 19.56 -7.73
C ASN A 216 -0.18 20.29 -7.30
N ASP A 217 0.88 19.53 -7.04
CA ASP A 217 2.20 20.02 -6.64
C ASP A 217 3.30 19.19 -7.31
N ASP A 218 4.25 19.83 -7.98
CA ASP A 218 5.25 19.14 -8.80
C ASP A 218 6.38 18.48 -8.00
N TYR A 219 6.41 18.66 -6.67
CA TYR A 219 7.49 18.19 -5.81
C TYR A 219 7.04 17.15 -4.79
N TYR A 220 8.01 16.50 -4.17
CA TYR A 220 7.85 15.48 -3.15
C TYR A 220 6.89 15.91 -2.05
N GLY A 221 6.01 14.98 -1.72
CA GLY A 221 5.06 15.11 -0.66
C GLY A 221 4.17 13.89 -0.60
N GLY A 222 3.76 13.54 0.60
CA GLY A 222 2.74 12.53 0.79
C GLY A 222 2.44 12.31 2.25
N LEU A 223 1.52 11.39 2.48
CA LEU A 223 1.11 11.01 3.82
C LEU A 223 0.51 9.62 3.80
N GLY A 224 0.99 8.80 4.72
CA GLY A 224 0.39 7.52 5.08
C GLY A 224 -0.75 7.68 6.08
N GLY A 225 -1.74 6.80 5.95
CA GLY A 225 -2.89 6.75 6.84
C GLY A 225 -4.14 6.30 6.09
N ARG A 226 -5.32 6.73 6.57
CA ARG A 226 -6.62 6.43 5.92
C ARG A 226 -6.62 6.86 4.46
N TYR A 227 -6.12 8.06 4.20
CA TYR A 227 -5.90 8.60 2.87
C TYR A 227 -4.44 8.36 2.50
N ALA A 228 -4.19 7.67 1.40
CA ALA A 228 -2.85 7.67 0.80
C ALA A 228 -2.72 8.97 0.00
N ILE A 229 -1.96 9.93 0.52
CA ILE A 229 -1.77 11.23 -0.12
C ILE A 229 -0.45 11.24 -0.87
N THR A 230 -0.46 11.77 -2.08
CA THR A 230 0.74 12.01 -2.88
C THR A 230 0.62 13.32 -3.66
N THR A 231 1.66 13.68 -4.41
CA THR A 231 1.66 14.82 -5.32
C THR A 231 1.73 14.36 -6.77
N ARG A 232 1.44 15.26 -7.71
CA ARG A 232 1.58 15.01 -9.15
C ARG A 232 3.03 14.87 -9.63
N SER A 233 4.04 15.03 -8.76
CA SER A 233 5.46 14.94 -9.15
C SER A 233 5.74 13.76 -10.08
N LEU A 234 6.39 14.05 -11.21
CA LEU A 234 6.85 13.02 -12.15
C LEU A 234 8.00 12.19 -11.57
N ASN A 235 8.77 12.77 -10.64
CA ASN A 235 9.95 12.12 -10.05
C ASN A 235 9.60 11.27 -8.82
N SER A 236 8.67 11.75 -7.98
CA SER A 236 8.43 11.17 -6.66
C SER A 236 6.99 10.79 -6.37
N GLY A 237 5.99 11.29 -7.10
CA GLY A 237 4.57 11.04 -6.81
C GLY A 237 4.23 9.56 -6.78
N SER A 238 4.44 8.85 -7.89
CA SER A 238 4.20 7.41 -7.98
C SER A 238 5.09 6.60 -7.04
N MET A 239 6.29 7.08 -6.70
CA MET A 239 7.21 6.45 -5.76
C MET A 239 6.67 6.49 -4.33
N VAL A 240 6.22 7.66 -3.87
CA VAL A 240 5.59 7.84 -2.56
C VAL A 240 4.29 7.05 -2.50
N LEU A 241 3.43 7.17 -3.50
CA LEU A 241 2.13 6.50 -3.49
C LEU A 241 2.25 4.96 -3.41
N ARG A 242 3.23 4.37 -4.10
CA ARG A 242 3.54 2.94 -3.98
C ARG A 242 3.84 2.52 -2.54
N HIS A 243 4.64 3.31 -1.84
CA HIS A 243 5.01 3.07 -0.45
C HIS A 243 3.80 3.20 0.49
N GLU A 244 3.02 4.29 0.36
CA GLU A 244 1.83 4.50 1.20
C GLU A 244 0.74 3.44 0.99
N LEU A 245 0.58 2.98 -0.26
CA LEU A 245 -0.30 1.86 -0.57
C LEU A 245 0.26 0.54 -0.05
N GLY A 246 1.57 0.37 0.07
CA GLY A 246 2.21 -0.75 0.76
C GLY A 246 1.71 -0.90 2.20
N HIS A 247 1.72 0.19 2.97
CA HIS A 247 1.15 0.19 4.32
C HIS A 247 -0.35 -0.11 4.32
N ASN A 248 -1.12 0.53 3.42
CA ASN A 248 -2.57 0.36 3.35
C ASN A 248 -3.00 -1.07 2.97
N PHE A 249 -2.33 -1.66 1.99
CA PHE A 249 -2.67 -2.98 1.46
C PHE A 249 -2.15 -4.10 2.37
N SER A 250 -0.95 -3.94 2.93
CA SER A 250 -0.26 -4.98 3.72
C SER A 250 -0.50 -4.85 5.24
N ASN A 251 -0.88 -3.66 5.73
CA ASN A 251 -0.95 -3.33 7.17
C ASN A 251 0.37 -3.68 7.89
N VAL A 252 1.46 -3.17 7.32
CA VAL A 252 2.84 -3.36 7.79
C VAL A 252 3.47 -2.02 8.15
N GLY A 253 4.51 -2.07 8.97
CA GLY A 253 5.36 -0.91 9.26
C GLY A 253 6.45 -0.70 8.20
N GLU A 254 7.45 0.10 8.58
CA GLU A 254 8.61 0.41 7.76
C GLU A 254 9.60 -0.75 7.71
N GLU A 255 10.34 -0.86 6.60
CA GLU A 255 11.59 -1.62 6.56
C GLU A 255 12.84 -0.72 6.56
N TYR A 256 12.71 0.59 6.29
CA TYR A 256 13.82 1.53 6.37
C TYR A 256 14.17 1.92 7.82
N ASP A 257 15.43 2.24 8.06
CA ASP A 257 15.90 2.64 9.39
C ASP A 257 15.42 4.05 9.73
N GLY A 258 15.12 4.32 10.99
CA GLY A 258 14.59 5.61 11.42
C GLY A 258 13.06 5.75 11.30
N GLY A 259 12.38 4.71 10.83
CA GLY A 259 10.92 4.60 10.85
C GLY A 259 10.31 4.63 12.26
N GLN A 260 9.04 4.99 12.35
CA GLN A 260 8.30 5.09 13.62
C GLN A 260 7.60 3.78 14.02
N VAL A 261 7.28 2.93 13.05
CA VAL A 261 6.49 1.71 13.26
C VAL A 261 7.19 0.55 12.57
N TYR A 262 7.50 -0.51 13.33
CA TYR A 262 8.02 -1.77 12.83
C TYR A 262 7.07 -2.90 13.26
N SER A 263 6.28 -3.40 12.31
CA SER A 263 5.19 -4.34 12.60
C SER A 263 4.72 -5.05 11.33
N GLY A 264 3.88 -6.08 11.52
CA GLY A 264 3.24 -6.79 10.41
C GLY A 264 4.10 -7.92 9.84
N ALA A 265 3.75 -8.35 8.63
CA ALA A 265 4.32 -9.55 8.02
C ALA A 265 5.82 -9.43 7.68
N ASN A 266 6.32 -8.21 7.48
CA ASN A 266 7.72 -7.92 7.12
C ASN A 266 8.60 -7.57 8.33
N PHE A 267 8.14 -7.77 9.56
CA PHE A 267 8.95 -7.47 10.74
C PHE A 267 8.94 -8.61 11.78
N SER A 268 10.08 -8.82 12.42
CA SER A 268 10.23 -9.74 13.54
C SER A 268 11.19 -9.20 14.58
N ARG A 269 10.84 -9.31 15.87
CA ARG A 269 11.77 -8.99 16.98
C ARG A 269 12.84 -10.06 17.19
N SER A 270 12.72 -11.21 16.53
CA SER A 270 13.63 -12.36 16.66
C SER A 270 14.14 -12.81 15.29
N SER A 271 15.35 -13.37 15.26
CA SER A 271 15.91 -14.00 14.06
C SER A 271 15.19 -15.29 13.67
N ASN A 272 14.35 -15.85 14.55
CA ASN A 272 13.37 -16.88 14.17
C ASN A 272 12.18 -16.21 13.48
N VAL A 273 12.36 -15.91 12.20
CA VAL A 273 11.45 -15.06 11.42
C VAL A 273 10.15 -15.78 11.00
N PRO A 274 9.00 -15.07 10.93
CA PRO A 274 7.72 -15.67 10.54
C PRO A 274 7.59 -15.99 9.04
N TRP A 275 8.53 -15.54 8.21
CA TRP A 275 8.57 -15.77 6.76
C TRP A 275 9.52 -16.89 6.33
N LYS A 276 9.82 -17.84 7.22
CA LYS A 276 10.74 -18.96 6.95
C LYS A 276 10.37 -19.83 5.73
N HIS A 277 9.10 -19.87 5.32
CA HIS A 277 8.65 -20.60 4.13
C HIS A 277 9.10 -19.96 2.81
N TRP A 278 9.67 -18.76 2.86
CA TRP A 278 10.35 -18.11 1.73
C TRP A 278 11.87 -18.38 1.71
N ILE A 279 12.41 -19.05 2.72
CA ILE A 279 13.83 -19.32 2.87
C ILE A 279 14.12 -20.77 2.50
N GLU A 280 15.15 -20.98 1.68
CA GLU A 280 15.66 -22.32 1.38
C GLU A 280 16.76 -22.66 2.41
N GLY A 281 16.55 -23.71 3.21
CA GLY A 281 17.49 -24.12 4.25
C GLY A 281 17.33 -23.32 5.56
N GLU A 282 18.45 -23.07 6.23
CA GLU A 282 18.50 -22.35 7.51
C GLU A 282 18.40 -20.84 7.32
N VAL A 283 17.86 -20.14 8.33
CA VAL A 283 17.71 -18.68 8.29
C VAL A 283 19.08 -18.00 8.43
N GLU A 284 19.54 -17.35 7.35
CA GLU A 284 20.71 -16.48 7.41
C GLU A 284 20.39 -15.16 8.15
N VAL A 285 21.21 -14.83 9.16
CA VAL A 285 21.08 -13.61 9.95
C VAL A 285 22.15 -12.61 9.53
N HIS A 286 21.72 -11.45 9.05
CA HIS A 286 22.60 -10.38 8.57
C HIS A 286 22.48 -9.15 9.45
N ARG A 287 23.55 -8.86 10.19
CA ARG A 287 23.64 -7.69 11.08
C ARG A 287 24.63 -6.67 10.53
N ALA A 288 24.12 -5.53 10.12
CA ALA A 288 24.94 -4.33 9.96
C ALA A 288 25.14 -3.68 11.34
N LYS A 289 26.13 -2.80 11.47
CA LYS A 289 26.26 -1.88 12.61
C LYS A 289 25.88 -0.49 12.14
N PHE A 290 24.95 0.15 12.84
CA PHE A 290 24.66 1.57 12.66
C PHE A 290 25.78 2.37 13.33
N LEU A 291 26.43 3.27 12.58
CA LEU A 291 27.61 4.01 13.05
C LEU A 291 27.23 5.40 13.55
N THR A 292 26.50 6.12 12.71
CA THR A 292 25.92 7.43 13.01
C THR A 292 24.80 7.70 12.02
N GLY A 293 23.90 8.62 12.36
CA GLY A 293 22.90 9.10 11.44
C GLY A 293 21.81 9.92 12.10
N ALA A 294 21.22 10.81 11.32
CA ALA A 294 20.14 11.67 11.78
C ALA A 294 19.21 12.05 10.63
N TYR A 295 17.94 12.31 10.97
CA TYR A 295 17.03 13.02 10.09
C TYR A 295 17.32 14.52 10.16
N VAL A 296 18.37 14.92 9.43
CA VAL A 296 19.04 16.22 9.59
C VAL A 296 18.18 17.38 9.08
N TRP A 297 17.69 17.26 7.84
CA TRP A 297 17.08 18.36 7.09
C TRP A 297 17.91 19.65 7.14
N LYS A 298 19.18 19.48 6.81
CA LYS A 298 20.18 20.54 6.81
C LYS A 298 20.14 21.27 5.47
N ASP A 299 19.81 22.55 5.52
CA ASP A 299 20.09 23.49 4.42
C ASP A 299 21.61 23.72 4.35
N LEU A 300 22.23 23.28 3.25
CA LEU A 300 23.68 23.28 3.07
C LEU A 300 24.22 24.65 2.65
N THR A 301 23.36 25.57 2.20
CA THR A 301 23.75 26.94 1.79
C THR A 301 24.37 27.73 2.93
N ASN A 302 23.94 27.45 4.16
CA ASN A 302 24.40 28.16 5.36
C ASN A 302 25.68 27.55 5.94
N SER A 303 25.90 26.25 5.76
CA SER A 303 27.07 25.52 6.25
C SER A 303 27.02 24.05 5.87
N ASP A 304 28.20 23.45 5.73
CA ASP A 304 28.37 22.00 5.61
C ASP A 304 27.67 21.23 6.73
N PHE A 305 27.25 20.02 6.42
CA PHE A 305 26.99 19.01 7.44
C PHE A 305 28.30 18.30 7.78
N VAL A 306 28.65 18.25 9.06
CA VAL A 306 29.82 17.52 9.56
C VAL A 306 29.37 16.60 10.68
N ASP A 307 29.79 15.34 10.63
CA ASP A 307 29.54 14.35 11.67
C ASP A 307 30.76 13.45 11.85
N SER A 308 30.85 12.79 13.00
CA SER A 308 31.98 11.92 13.32
C SER A 308 31.52 10.61 13.94
N PHE A 309 32.21 9.52 13.64
CA PHE A 309 31.87 8.21 14.16
C PHE A 309 33.12 7.37 14.42
N SER A 310 32.96 6.34 15.26
CA SER A 310 34.00 5.33 15.51
C SER A 310 33.75 4.09 14.65
N PHE A 311 34.65 3.79 13.70
CA PHE A 311 34.59 2.56 12.91
C PHE A 311 35.14 1.38 13.73
N PRO A 312 34.44 0.23 13.74
CA PRO A 312 34.81 -0.87 14.62
C PRO A 312 36.17 -1.47 14.26
N ASN A 313 36.92 -1.89 15.27
CA ASN A 313 38.10 -2.76 15.11
C ASN A 313 37.67 -4.19 14.78
N ALA A 314 37.16 -4.39 13.56
CA ALA A 314 36.63 -5.67 13.09
C ALA A 314 37.07 -5.90 11.63
N PRO A 315 38.16 -6.64 11.41
CA PRO A 315 38.69 -6.91 10.08
C PRO A 315 37.61 -7.39 9.11
N GLY A 316 37.61 -6.84 7.90
CA GLY A 316 36.67 -7.21 6.84
C GLY A 316 35.28 -6.56 6.91
N HIS A 317 35.10 -5.48 7.67
CA HIS A 317 33.91 -4.63 7.52
C HIS A 317 34.09 -3.61 6.40
N THR A 318 33.01 -3.34 5.65
CA THR A 318 32.95 -2.25 4.68
C THR A 318 32.04 -1.14 5.17
N PHE A 319 32.44 0.11 4.94
CA PHE A 319 31.67 1.31 5.19
C PHE A 319 30.76 1.65 3.99
N SER A 320 29.55 2.10 4.26
CA SER A 320 28.71 2.78 3.26
C SER A 320 27.66 3.65 3.97
N MET A 321 27.24 4.72 3.27
CA MET A 321 26.19 5.61 3.73
C MET A 321 24.92 5.48 2.88
N LYS A 322 23.79 5.76 3.50
CA LYS A 322 22.51 6.04 2.83
C LYS A 322 22.14 7.50 3.08
N LEU A 323 21.80 8.21 2.02
CA LEU A 323 21.52 9.65 2.03
C LEU A 323 20.17 9.93 1.38
N SER A 324 19.55 11.05 1.75
CA SER A 324 18.46 11.64 0.99
C SER A 324 18.67 13.13 0.86
N SER A 325 18.33 13.67 -0.30
CA SER A 325 18.48 15.08 -0.62
C SER A 325 17.20 15.68 -1.19
N VAL A 326 17.23 17.00 -1.29
CA VAL A 326 16.37 17.83 -2.14
C VAL A 326 17.30 18.81 -2.84
N GLY A 327 17.10 19.05 -4.14
CA GLY A 327 17.84 20.05 -4.92
C GLY A 327 19.02 19.51 -5.71
N TRP A 328 19.53 18.31 -5.40
CA TRP A 328 20.78 17.82 -6.01
C TRP A 328 20.53 17.31 -7.44
N THR A 329 20.71 18.17 -8.45
CA THR A 329 20.46 17.91 -9.87
C THR A 329 21.60 17.23 -10.62
N ASN A 330 22.83 17.27 -10.09
CA ASN A 330 23.98 16.52 -10.63
C ASN A 330 25.08 16.25 -9.57
N SER A 331 26.08 15.44 -9.94
CA SER A 331 27.17 15.01 -9.04
C SER A 331 28.17 16.11 -8.66
N GLU A 332 28.13 17.27 -9.31
CA GLU A 332 29.05 18.37 -9.05
C GLU A 332 28.51 19.39 -8.04
N GLU A 333 27.21 19.35 -7.73
CA GLU A 333 26.59 20.30 -6.82
C GLU A 333 26.92 20.01 -5.35
N VAL A 334 26.86 18.74 -4.94
CA VAL A 334 27.13 18.36 -3.55
C VAL A 334 28.17 17.25 -3.48
N LYS A 335 29.19 17.48 -2.65
CA LYS A 335 30.29 16.55 -2.40
C LYS A 335 30.13 15.89 -1.04
N VAL A 336 30.16 14.56 -1.01
CA VAL A 336 30.14 13.76 0.22
C VAL A 336 31.55 13.23 0.45
N LEU A 337 32.17 13.61 1.56
CA LEU A 337 33.56 13.33 1.88
C LEU A 337 33.65 12.44 3.13
N LEU A 338 34.56 11.47 3.09
CA LEU A 338 35.00 10.65 4.22
C LEU A 338 36.48 10.92 4.46
N ASP A 339 36.82 11.50 5.61
CA ASP A 339 38.19 11.96 5.94
C ASP A 339 38.81 12.84 4.83
N GLY A 340 37.99 13.72 4.24
CA GLY A 340 38.40 14.60 3.13
C GLY A 340 38.44 13.95 1.75
N LYS A 341 38.18 12.65 1.62
CA LYS A 341 38.11 11.95 0.34
C LYS A 341 36.67 11.83 -0.15
N GLU A 342 36.41 12.20 -1.40
CA GLU A 342 35.09 12.08 -2.02
C GLU A 342 34.61 10.62 -2.11
N LEU A 343 33.36 10.41 -1.71
CA LEU A 343 32.63 9.17 -1.87
C LEU A 343 31.77 9.25 -3.12
N GLU A 344 31.85 8.20 -3.93
CA GLU A 344 30.96 8.04 -5.09
C GLU A 344 29.54 7.74 -4.64
N LEU A 345 28.57 8.46 -5.22
CA LEU A 345 27.14 8.32 -4.95
C LEU A 345 26.44 7.52 -6.03
N ASP A 346 25.72 6.47 -5.60
CA ASP A 346 24.78 5.71 -6.41
C ASP A 346 23.34 6.16 -6.08
N GLY A 347 22.68 6.81 -7.03
CA GLY A 347 21.33 7.33 -6.89
C GLY A 347 20.90 8.11 -8.13
N VAL A 348 19.83 8.89 -8.01
CA VAL A 348 19.35 9.74 -9.12
C VAL A 348 19.35 11.18 -8.70
N PHE A 349 20.01 12.01 -9.49
CA PHE A 349 20.04 13.43 -9.26
C PHE A 349 18.78 14.10 -9.83
N THR A 350 18.14 14.96 -9.04
CA THR A 350 16.91 15.70 -9.37
C THR A 350 16.73 16.86 -8.38
N GLU A 351 16.08 17.93 -8.85
CA GLU A 351 15.60 19.06 -8.02
C GLU A 351 14.54 18.64 -6.97
N ASP A 352 13.92 17.47 -7.16
CA ASP A 352 12.97 16.88 -6.23
C ASP A 352 13.69 16.07 -5.12
N ARG A 353 12.95 15.40 -4.24
CA ARG A 353 13.57 14.53 -3.26
C ARG A 353 14.18 13.29 -3.91
N SER A 354 15.42 12.97 -3.52
CA SER A 354 16.09 11.76 -3.94
C SER A 354 16.77 11.01 -2.81
N PHE A 355 17.33 9.84 -3.15
CA PHE A 355 17.97 8.90 -2.25
C PHE A 355 19.25 8.34 -2.90
N PHE A 356 20.32 8.24 -2.13
CA PHE A 356 21.62 7.78 -2.59
C PHE A 356 22.21 6.75 -1.62
N ASN A 357 23.04 5.86 -2.13
CA ASN A 357 23.98 5.08 -1.33
C ASN A 357 25.39 5.42 -1.75
N THR A 358 26.36 5.40 -0.84
CA THR A 358 27.76 5.49 -1.25
C THR A 358 28.27 4.11 -1.66
N VAL A 359 29.19 4.07 -2.62
CA VAL A 359 29.95 2.86 -2.94
C VAL A 359 30.62 2.35 -1.65
N ARG A 360 30.53 1.03 -1.44
CA ARG A 360 31.13 0.39 -0.25
C ARG A 360 32.65 0.50 -0.32
N THR A 361 33.26 1.02 0.73
CA THR A 361 34.71 1.16 0.86
C THR A 361 35.23 0.42 2.08
N GLU A 362 36.47 -0.04 2.02
CA GLU A 362 37.20 -0.43 3.22
C GLU A 362 37.53 0.82 4.04
N LEU A 363 37.54 0.67 5.36
CA LEU A 363 37.85 1.75 6.29
C LEU A 363 38.68 1.19 7.46
N GLY A 364 39.67 1.96 7.90
CA GLY A 364 40.45 1.64 9.09
C GLY A 364 39.59 1.67 10.35
N SER A 365 40.05 1.05 11.43
CA SER A 365 39.39 1.20 12.73
C SER A 365 39.76 2.56 13.36
N GLY A 366 38.82 3.21 14.03
CA GLY A 366 39.10 4.46 14.73
C GLY A 366 38.08 5.56 14.44
N GLN A 367 38.44 6.80 14.72
CA GLN A 367 37.59 7.96 14.47
C GLN A 367 37.67 8.38 13.00
N HIS A 368 36.52 8.70 12.43
CA HIS A 368 36.37 9.17 11.05
C HIS A 368 35.39 10.35 10.99
N GLU A 369 35.60 11.24 10.02
CA GLU A 369 34.74 12.39 9.75
C GLU A 369 33.96 12.19 8.44
N ILE A 370 32.66 12.50 8.50
CA ILE A 370 31.80 12.68 7.33
C ILE A 370 31.58 14.17 7.13
N ARG A 371 31.69 14.62 5.89
CA ARG A 371 31.32 15.98 5.49
C ARG A 371 30.44 15.95 4.24
N VAL A 372 29.34 16.68 4.26
CA VAL A 372 28.52 16.94 3.07
C VAL A 372 28.58 18.44 2.79
N HIS A 373 29.14 18.77 1.63
CA HIS A 373 29.51 20.13 1.24
C HIS A 373 28.75 20.56 -0.02
N ASP A 374 28.11 21.72 0.05
CA ASP A 374 27.51 22.39 -1.10
C ASP A 374 28.60 23.07 -1.93
N HIS A 375 28.96 22.43 -3.03
CA HIS A 375 30.02 22.84 -3.93
C HIS A 375 29.53 23.81 -5.01
N SER A 376 28.29 23.68 -5.49
CA SER A 376 27.71 24.62 -6.47
C SER A 376 27.31 25.96 -5.84
N GLN A 377 26.85 25.95 -4.59
CA GLN A 377 26.35 27.13 -3.88
C GLN A 377 25.20 27.83 -4.62
N ASP A 378 24.33 27.03 -5.24
CA ASP A 378 23.16 27.46 -6.02
C ASP A 378 21.98 27.94 -5.16
N GLY A 379 21.95 27.56 -3.88
CA GLY A 379 20.96 28.05 -2.92
C GLY A 379 19.80 27.10 -2.60
N ASP A 380 19.77 25.87 -3.14
CA ASP A 380 18.63 24.96 -2.97
C ASP A 380 18.99 23.54 -2.46
N ASN A 381 20.27 23.31 -2.17
CA ASN A 381 20.78 22.04 -1.68
C ASN A 381 20.42 21.76 -0.21
N VAL A 382 19.54 20.76 0.00
CA VAL A 382 19.14 20.30 1.35
C VAL A 382 19.48 18.83 1.55
N LEU A 383 20.21 18.52 2.61
CA LEU A 383 20.46 17.15 3.09
C LEU A 383 19.31 16.73 4.03
N ALA A 384 18.43 15.85 3.54
CA ALA A 384 17.27 15.39 4.31
C ALA A 384 17.63 14.40 5.42
N TYR A 385 18.41 13.36 5.10
CA TYR A 385 18.98 12.45 6.10
C TYR A 385 20.34 11.91 5.63
N ALA A 386 21.16 11.49 6.58
CA ALA A 386 22.42 10.80 6.36
C ALA A 386 22.59 9.70 7.41
N ASN A 387 22.73 8.45 6.98
CA ASN A 387 22.98 7.30 7.86
C ASN A 387 24.24 6.57 7.38
N ALA A 388 25.12 6.20 8.31
CA ALA A 388 26.35 5.49 8.05
C ALA A 388 26.35 4.11 8.70
N TYR A 389 26.87 3.12 7.98
CA TYR A 389 26.83 1.72 8.41
C TYR A 389 28.18 1.04 8.21
N ALA A 390 28.49 0.10 9.10
CA ALA A 390 29.52 -0.90 8.88
C ALA A 390 28.87 -2.26 8.59
N PHE A 391 29.24 -2.89 7.50
CA PHE A 391 28.74 -4.20 7.10
C PHE A 391 29.83 -5.26 7.20
N PRO A 392 29.58 -6.42 7.82
CA PRO A 392 30.56 -7.50 7.85
C PRO A 392 30.76 -8.12 6.46
N LYS A 393 31.91 -8.76 6.24
CA LYS A 393 32.29 -9.39 4.95
C LYS A 393 31.24 -10.37 4.40
N ASN A 394 30.55 -11.10 5.27
CA ASN A 394 29.52 -12.08 4.92
C ASN A 394 28.10 -11.49 4.84
N TYR A 395 27.94 -10.17 4.91
CA TYR A 395 26.65 -9.55 4.74
C TYR A 395 26.14 -9.73 3.31
N ASN A 396 24.89 -10.15 3.16
CA ASN A 396 24.33 -10.45 1.85
C ASN A 396 23.64 -9.22 1.26
N PHE A 397 24.19 -8.70 0.16
CA PHE A 397 23.65 -7.54 -0.55
C PHE A 397 22.87 -7.94 -1.81
N LYS A 398 22.79 -9.24 -2.13
CA LYS A 398 22.14 -9.69 -3.35
C LYS A 398 20.65 -9.36 -3.29
N PRO A 399 20.06 -8.83 -4.37
CA PRO A 399 18.61 -8.72 -4.46
C PRO A 399 17.97 -10.11 -4.41
N ASN A 400 16.71 -10.17 -3.97
CA ASN A 400 15.86 -11.35 -3.85
C ASN A 400 16.27 -12.40 -2.79
N VAL A 401 17.31 -12.16 -2.02
CA VAL A 401 17.61 -13.03 -0.87
C VAL A 401 16.68 -12.68 0.28
N VAL A 402 15.90 -13.68 0.71
CA VAL A 402 15.07 -13.60 1.91
C VAL A 402 15.86 -14.18 3.08
N GLY A 403 15.94 -13.44 4.17
CA GLY A 403 16.66 -13.82 5.39
C GLY A 403 16.20 -12.96 6.57
N ALA A 404 17.06 -12.78 7.56
CA ALA A 404 16.83 -11.89 8.70
C ALA A 404 17.85 -10.74 8.69
N PHE A 405 17.46 -9.59 8.12
CA PHE A 405 18.30 -8.39 8.05
C PHE A 405 17.92 -7.43 9.17
N ASN A 406 18.86 -6.97 9.99
CA ASN A 406 18.50 -6.08 11.09
C ASN A 406 18.02 -4.69 10.60
N VAL A 407 17.23 -4.02 11.44
CA VAL A 407 16.67 -2.69 11.23
C VAL A 407 16.79 -1.85 12.50
N PHE A 408 17.01 -0.54 12.34
CA PHE A 408 17.28 0.39 13.44
C PHE A 408 16.21 1.46 13.53
N ASP A 409 15.85 1.90 14.74
CA ASP A 409 14.97 3.05 14.94
C ASP A 409 15.70 4.40 14.76
N ALA A 410 14.98 5.49 14.98
CA ALA A 410 15.52 6.85 14.87
C ALA A 410 16.58 7.21 15.93
N TYR A 411 16.79 6.35 16.93
CA TYR A 411 17.79 6.49 17.97
C TYR A 411 18.99 5.56 17.75
N SER A 412 19.09 4.95 16.56
CA SER A 412 20.13 3.98 16.19
C SER A 412 20.05 2.65 16.94
N GLU A 413 18.93 2.39 17.64
CA GLU A 413 18.73 1.15 18.39
C GLU A 413 18.18 0.06 17.47
N GLU A 414 18.76 -1.14 17.55
CA GLU A 414 18.27 -2.28 16.78
C GLU A 414 16.87 -2.69 17.27
N ARG A 415 15.90 -2.78 16.35
CA ARG A 415 14.51 -3.13 16.69
C ARG A 415 14.17 -4.59 16.43
N GLY A 416 14.87 -5.22 15.51
CA GLY A 416 14.58 -6.56 15.04
C GLY A 416 15.05 -6.74 13.60
N PHE A 417 14.27 -7.49 12.83
CA PHE A 417 14.62 -7.96 11.50
C PHE A 417 13.53 -7.70 10.48
N ARG A 418 13.96 -7.53 9.23
CA ARG A 418 13.15 -7.45 8.01
C ARG A 418 13.60 -8.51 6.99
N PRO A 419 12.82 -8.79 5.93
CA PRO A 419 13.01 -10.02 5.15
C PRO A 419 14.11 -9.92 4.10
N THR A 420 14.42 -8.74 3.58
CA THR A 420 15.41 -8.56 2.50
C THR A 420 16.37 -7.42 2.81
N HIS A 421 17.49 -7.30 2.08
CA HIS A 421 18.45 -6.20 2.31
C HIS A 421 17.98 -4.83 1.77
N ASN A 422 17.66 -4.69 0.48
CA ASN A 422 17.34 -3.36 -0.07
C ASN A 422 16.38 -3.39 -1.27
N GLN A 423 15.84 -4.57 -1.60
CA GLN A 423 14.95 -4.69 -2.75
C GLN A 423 13.51 -4.28 -2.42
N CYS A 424 13.04 -4.54 -1.20
CA CYS A 424 11.66 -4.23 -0.85
C CYS A 424 11.38 -2.72 -1.01
N LEU A 425 10.29 -2.39 -1.69
CA LEU A 425 9.73 -1.04 -1.76
C LEU A 425 9.50 -0.42 -0.38
N MET A 426 9.19 -1.21 0.65
CA MET A 426 9.05 -0.75 2.04
C MET A 426 10.39 -0.36 2.68
N ARG A 427 11.53 -0.74 2.08
CA ARG A 427 12.90 -0.38 2.50
C ARG A 427 13.50 0.71 1.61
N ASN A 428 13.29 0.56 0.31
CA ASN A 428 13.83 1.40 -0.73
C ASN A 428 12.67 1.86 -1.62
N MET A 429 12.16 3.07 -1.34
CA MET A 429 11.01 3.63 -2.05
C MET A 429 11.24 3.72 -3.57
N ARG A 430 12.49 3.82 -4.02
CA ARG A 430 12.85 3.83 -5.45
C ARG A 430 12.59 2.48 -6.13
N SER A 431 12.59 1.38 -5.38
CA SER A 431 12.22 0.06 -5.89
C SER A 431 10.78 0.05 -6.37
N LYS A 432 10.50 -0.64 -7.48
CA LYS A 432 9.13 -0.87 -7.98
C LYS A 432 8.53 -2.20 -7.48
N VAL A 433 9.23 -2.94 -6.62
CA VAL A 433 8.81 -4.28 -6.19
C VAL A 433 8.77 -4.40 -4.67
N PHE A 434 7.76 -5.08 -4.15
CA PHE A 434 7.74 -5.55 -2.77
C PHE A 434 8.67 -6.75 -2.60
N CYS A 435 9.12 -7.01 -1.37
CA CYS A 435 9.71 -8.31 -1.06
C CYS A 435 8.63 -9.41 -1.19
N PRO A 436 9.02 -10.67 -1.39
CA PRO A 436 8.04 -11.77 -1.50
C PRO A 436 7.11 -11.90 -0.30
N VAL A 437 7.58 -11.53 0.89
CA VAL A 437 6.81 -11.56 2.14
C VAL A 437 5.67 -10.55 2.13
N ASP A 438 5.96 -9.30 1.74
CA ASP A 438 4.94 -8.27 1.61
C ASP A 438 3.98 -8.57 0.46
N GLN A 439 4.50 -9.06 -0.67
CA GLN A 439 3.69 -9.44 -1.82
C GLN A 439 2.66 -10.52 -1.47
N GLU A 440 3.09 -11.58 -0.79
CA GLU A 440 2.19 -12.63 -0.30
C GLU A 440 1.17 -12.09 0.69
N ASN A 441 1.59 -11.24 1.62
CA ASN A 441 0.69 -10.69 2.64
C ASN A 441 -0.40 -9.82 2.00
N ILE A 442 -0.08 -9.03 0.98
CA ILE A 442 -1.06 -8.26 0.20
C ILE A 442 -2.11 -9.19 -0.42
N TRP A 443 -1.69 -10.26 -1.11
CA TRP A 443 -2.62 -11.25 -1.68
C TRP A 443 -3.57 -11.83 -0.63
N LEU A 444 -3.00 -12.35 0.46
CA LEU A 444 -3.78 -13.01 1.50
C LEU A 444 -4.78 -12.06 2.15
N ARG A 445 -4.43 -10.77 2.29
CA ARG A 445 -5.33 -9.74 2.81
C ARG A 445 -6.43 -9.39 1.83
N PHE A 446 -6.13 -9.26 0.54
CA PHE A 446 -7.15 -9.00 -0.47
C PHE A 446 -8.18 -10.13 -0.57
N PHE A 447 -7.75 -11.39 -0.49
CA PHE A 447 -8.67 -12.53 -0.48
C PHE A 447 -9.51 -12.67 0.80
N LYS A 448 -9.25 -11.86 1.85
CA LYS A 448 -10.19 -11.75 2.99
C LYS A 448 -11.47 -11.01 2.62
N VAL A 449 -11.46 -10.17 1.59
CA VAL A 449 -12.61 -9.34 1.19
C VAL A 449 -13.06 -9.58 -0.25
N VAL A 450 -12.22 -10.17 -1.09
CA VAL A 450 -12.56 -10.61 -2.45
C VAL A 450 -12.73 -12.14 -2.47
N ASN A 451 -13.76 -12.60 -3.16
CA ASN A 451 -14.03 -13.99 -3.48
C ASN A 451 -13.52 -14.29 -4.90
N LEU A 452 -13.03 -15.51 -5.14
CA LEU A 452 -12.58 -15.92 -6.47
C LEU A 452 -13.77 -16.17 -7.41
N ILE A 453 -14.91 -16.60 -6.88
CA ILE A 453 -16.14 -16.88 -7.61
C ILE A 453 -17.06 -15.66 -7.50
N ASP A 454 -17.22 -14.93 -8.60
CA ASP A 454 -18.19 -13.84 -8.70
C ASP A 454 -19.61 -14.41 -8.67
N ASN A 455 -19.88 -15.42 -9.50
CA ASN A 455 -21.21 -16.00 -9.60
C ASN A 455 -21.23 -17.45 -10.12
N VAL A 456 -22.32 -18.16 -9.84
CA VAL A 456 -22.67 -19.42 -10.51
C VAL A 456 -24.07 -19.24 -11.08
N LYS A 457 -24.15 -19.16 -12.41
CA LYS A 457 -25.41 -19.01 -13.15
C LYS A 457 -25.94 -20.38 -13.52
N VAL A 458 -27.11 -20.74 -12.99
CA VAL A 458 -27.78 -22.02 -13.26
C VAL A 458 -28.89 -21.80 -14.28
N ALA A 459 -28.72 -22.39 -15.46
CA ALA A 459 -29.69 -22.43 -16.54
C ALA A 459 -29.62 -23.81 -17.22
N GLU A 460 -29.93 -23.93 -18.53
CA GLU A 460 -29.72 -25.18 -19.30
C GLU A 460 -28.28 -25.70 -19.19
N LYS A 461 -27.32 -24.78 -19.05
CA LYS A 461 -25.95 -25.04 -18.63
C LYS A 461 -25.66 -24.24 -17.38
N VAL A 462 -24.75 -24.77 -16.57
CA VAL A 462 -24.22 -24.08 -15.40
C VAL A 462 -22.93 -23.39 -15.78
N ARG A 463 -22.86 -22.08 -15.57
CA ARG A 463 -21.67 -21.27 -15.84
C ARG A 463 -21.13 -20.67 -14.55
N ILE A 464 -19.83 -20.80 -14.33
CA ILE A 464 -19.11 -20.12 -13.25
C ILE A 464 -18.45 -18.85 -13.79
N GLU A 465 -18.64 -17.76 -13.06
CA GLU A 465 -17.99 -16.47 -13.29
C GLU A 465 -17.00 -16.25 -12.17
N THR A 466 -15.76 -15.92 -12.52
CA THR A 466 -14.65 -15.77 -11.57
C THR A 466 -13.97 -14.42 -11.79
N VAL A 467 -13.19 -13.99 -10.80
CA VAL A 467 -12.14 -13.00 -11.01
C VAL A 467 -11.26 -13.44 -12.18
N ASP A 468 -10.82 -12.51 -13.02
CA ASP A 468 -9.95 -12.83 -14.15
C ASP A 468 -8.47 -12.92 -13.74
N LEU A 469 -8.15 -13.93 -12.93
CA LEU A 469 -6.79 -14.23 -12.51
C LEU A 469 -6.17 -15.35 -13.36
N PRO A 470 -4.89 -15.25 -13.73
CA PRO A 470 -4.17 -16.39 -14.28
C PRO A 470 -3.99 -17.46 -13.20
N GLY A 471 -3.98 -18.75 -13.58
CA GLY A 471 -3.71 -19.84 -12.62
C GLY A 471 -4.88 -20.23 -11.73
N LEU A 472 -6.12 -19.91 -12.12
CA LEU A 472 -7.32 -20.46 -11.50
C LEU A 472 -7.57 -21.90 -11.95
N GLU A 473 -7.80 -22.79 -10.99
CA GLU A 473 -8.22 -24.16 -11.22
C GLU A 473 -9.66 -24.34 -10.76
N ILE A 474 -10.56 -24.67 -11.70
CA ILE A 474 -11.99 -24.88 -11.43
C ILE A 474 -12.24 -26.38 -11.25
N ARG A 475 -12.93 -26.75 -10.17
CA ARG A 475 -13.38 -28.11 -9.89
C ARG A 475 -14.88 -28.12 -9.58
N TRP A 476 -15.54 -29.21 -9.93
CA TRP A 476 -16.97 -29.39 -9.75
C TRP A 476 -17.21 -30.65 -8.93
N PHE A 477 -18.13 -30.56 -7.97
CA PHE A 477 -18.45 -31.66 -7.08
C PHE A 477 -19.96 -31.89 -7.05
N LYS A 478 -20.38 -33.15 -7.13
CA LYS A 478 -21.75 -33.57 -6.85
C LYS A 478 -21.90 -33.77 -5.34
N ARG A 479 -22.95 -33.20 -4.77
CA ARG A 479 -23.23 -33.30 -3.33
C ARG A 479 -24.29 -34.36 -3.07
N GLY A 480 -23.94 -35.38 -2.30
CA GLY A 480 -24.86 -36.39 -1.84
C GLY A 480 -25.79 -35.89 -0.73
N PHE A 481 -26.80 -36.71 -0.40
CA PHE A 481 -27.81 -36.37 0.61
C PHE A 481 -27.21 -36.11 1.99
N TRP A 482 -26.16 -36.84 2.35
CA TRP A 482 -25.45 -36.75 3.64
C TRP A 482 -24.35 -35.68 3.66
N GLY A 483 -24.23 -34.86 2.60
CA GLY A 483 -23.22 -33.81 2.50
C GLY A 483 -21.86 -34.27 1.97
N ASN A 484 -21.71 -35.54 1.59
CA ASN A 484 -20.51 -36.02 0.91
C ASN A 484 -20.35 -35.34 -0.46
N GLU A 485 -19.12 -35.00 -0.81
CA GLU A 485 -18.77 -34.31 -2.05
C GLU A 485 -17.91 -35.23 -2.91
N GLU A 486 -18.44 -35.58 -4.09
CA GLU A 486 -17.76 -36.42 -5.08
C GLU A 486 -17.30 -35.53 -6.24
N GLU A 487 -16.00 -35.53 -6.53
CA GLU A 487 -15.44 -34.70 -7.61
C GLU A 487 -15.80 -35.27 -8.99
N LEU A 488 -16.35 -34.41 -9.85
CA LEU A 488 -16.60 -34.67 -11.26
C LEU A 488 -15.33 -34.34 -12.06
N THR A 489 -14.35 -35.24 -12.01
CA THR A 489 -12.99 -34.99 -12.54
C THR A 489 -12.95 -34.67 -14.04
N GLU A 490 -13.91 -35.17 -14.82
CA GLU A 490 -14.11 -34.89 -16.24
C GLU A 490 -14.55 -33.45 -16.54
N LEU A 491 -14.94 -32.69 -15.51
CA LEU A 491 -15.34 -31.29 -15.59
C LEU A 491 -14.25 -30.31 -15.13
N ARG A 492 -13.09 -30.79 -14.68
CA ARG A 492 -11.98 -29.93 -14.25
C ARG A 492 -11.63 -28.87 -15.31
N GLY A 493 -11.44 -27.63 -14.85
CA GLY A 493 -11.10 -26.48 -15.67
C GLY A 493 -12.25 -25.92 -16.53
N LYS A 494 -13.41 -26.59 -16.62
CA LYS A 494 -14.52 -26.11 -17.44
C LYS A 494 -15.26 -24.96 -16.73
N ARG A 495 -15.38 -23.82 -17.42
CA ARG A 495 -16.17 -22.65 -16.97
C ARG A 495 -17.68 -22.81 -17.19
N GLU A 496 -18.07 -23.70 -18.10
CA GLU A 496 -19.47 -24.00 -18.41
C GLU A 496 -19.65 -25.51 -18.53
N VAL A 497 -20.65 -26.05 -17.84
CA VAL A 497 -20.90 -27.48 -17.74
C VAL A 497 -22.40 -27.78 -17.87
N THR A 498 -22.72 -28.98 -18.35
CA THR A 498 -24.08 -29.51 -18.31
C THR A 498 -24.17 -30.47 -17.13
N LEU A 499 -25.11 -30.20 -16.22
CA LEU A 499 -25.33 -30.98 -15.02
C LEU A 499 -26.77 -31.46 -14.99
N VAL A 500 -26.99 -32.68 -14.53
CA VAL A 500 -28.34 -33.19 -14.27
C VAL A 500 -28.90 -32.58 -12.99
N LYS A 501 -30.20 -32.70 -12.76
CA LYS A 501 -30.86 -32.27 -11.52
C LYS A 501 -30.11 -32.79 -10.27
N GLY A 502 -29.81 -31.90 -9.33
CA GLY A 502 -29.06 -32.25 -8.13
C GLY A 502 -28.44 -31.06 -7.39
N LYS A 503 -27.77 -31.35 -6.28
CA LYS A 503 -26.99 -30.38 -5.50
C LYS A 503 -25.52 -30.49 -5.85
N TYR A 504 -24.85 -29.35 -5.99
CA TYR A 504 -23.48 -29.28 -6.45
C TYR A 504 -22.68 -28.25 -5.65
N LEU A 505 -21.36 -28.38 -5.74
CA LEU A 505 -20.38 -27.42 -5.27
C LEU A 505 -19.43 -27.10 -6.42
N ALA A 506 -19.23 -25.81 -6.70
CA ALA A 506 -18.14 -25.34 -7.54
C ALA A 506 -17.01 -24.84 -6.63
N GLN A 507 -15.78 -25.26 -6.90
CA GLN A 507 -14.58 -24.85 -6.18
C GLN A 507 -13.60 -24.20 -7.16
N VAL A 508 -12.99 -23.10 -6.74
CA VAL A 508 -11.92 -22.43 -7.49
C VAL A 508 -10.70 -22.29 -6.59
N GLU A 509 -9.57 -22.82 -7.02
CA GLU A 509 -8.26 -22.66 -6.36
C GLU A 509 -7.40 -21.69 -7.18
N PHE A 510 -6.85 -20.66 -6.53
CA PHE A 510 -5.88 -19.75 -7.16
C PHE A 510 -4.45 -20.20 -6.84
N LYS A 511 -3.66 -20.44 -7.89
CA LYS A 511 -2.25 -20.84 -7.79
C LYS A 511 -1.34 -19.77 -8.38
N THR A 512 -0.44 -19.26 -7.55
CA THR A 512 0.60 -18.30 -7.95
C THR A 512 1.90 -18.60 -7.21
N LYS A 513 3.04 -18.22 -7.79
CA LYS A 513 4.34 -18.28 -7.10
C LYS A 513 4.48 -17.25 -5.99
N GLU A 514 3.60 -16.25 -5.97
CA GLU A 514 3.57 -15.13 -5.02
C GLU A 514 2.89 -15.51 -3.68
N ILE A 515 2.33 -16.72 -3.57
CA ILE A 515 1.73 -17.26 -2.36
C ILE A 515 2.29 -18.67 -2.12
N ARG A 516 2.96 -18.87 -0.99
CA ARG A 516 3.56 -20.13 -0.53
C ARG A 516 3.00 -20.60 0.81
N LYS A 517 2.43 -19.69 1.60
CA LYS A 517 1.99 -19.93 2.98
C LYS A 517 0.74 -20.79 3.09
N GLN A 518 -0.22 -20.61 2.19
CA GLN A 518 -1.49 -21.34 2.20
C GLN A 518 -2.12 -21.39 0.80
N LYS A 519 -3.07 -22.31 0.62
CA LYS A 519 -3.94 -22.32 -0.57
C LYS A 519 -4.98 -21.22 -0.47
N VAL A 520 -5.35 -20.66 -1.62
CA VAL A 520 -6.48 -19.73 -1.76
C VAL A 520 -7.57 -20.47 -2.52
N ILE A 521 -8.64 -20.82 -1.81
CA ILE A 521 -9.76 -21.60 -2.33
C ILE A 521 -11.05 -20.83 -2.04
N ASP A 522 -11.96 -20.85 -3.00
CA ASP A 522 -13.31 -20.35 -2.86
C ASP A 522 -14.33 -21.39 -3.36
N GLU A 523 -15.50 -21.40 -2.74
CA GLU A 523 -16.48 -22.47 -2.86
C GLU A 523 -17.90 -21.93 -2.90
N LYS A 524 -18.69 -22.37 -3.90
CA LYS A 524 -20.08 -21.97 -4.05
C LYS A 524 -20.99 -23.17 -4.25
N LYS A 525 -21.88 -23.38 -3.28
CA LYS A 525 -22.92 -24.42 -3.30
C LYS A 525 -24.12 -23.91 -4.12
N PHE A 526 -24.68 -24.77 -4.95
CA PHE A 526 -25.85 -24.45 -5.77
C PHE A 526 -26.69 -25.70 -6.08
N GLN A 527 -27.87 -25.50 -6.65
CA GLN A 527 -28.80 -26.57 -7.03
C GLN A 527 -29.20 -26.39 -8.50
N VAL A 528 -29.31 -27.52 -9.21
CA VAL A 528 -29.89 -27.61 -10.56
C VAL A 528 -31.24 -28.29 -10.41
N ASP A 529 -32.30 -27.64 -10.89
CA ASP A 529 -33.69 -28.05 -10.70
C ASP A 529 -34.26 -28.95 -11.80
#